data_AF-A0A2T0QUE3-F1
#
_entry.id   AF-A0A2T0QUE3-F1
#
_cell.length_a   1.000
_cell.length_b   1.000
_cell.length_c   1.000
_cell.angle_alpha   90.00
_cell.angle_beta   90.00
_cell.angle_gamma   90.00
#
_symmetry.space_group_name_H-M   'P 1'
#
loop_
_entity.id
_entity.type
_entity.pdbx_description
1 polymer ?
#
loop_
_entity_poly.entity_id
_entity_poly.type
_entity_poly.pdbx_seq_one_letter_code
_entity_poly.pdbx_strand_id
1 'polypeptide(L)'
;MLDDAQVTRTLAARGIVPDANQREAIAALVTLLGANGPRARSAATAPHQGVYCHGLPGRGKSLVVDTVFELATCRKRRLHFHEFLREMNRRLVSEPSGDDRLGSVSRQWLDGIQLLCFDEFHVHDIADAFLMGRFLDTAIGLGTRIVLTSTMRRKACCPTRSFTNVFCRPSSRSNAALA
;
A
#
# COMPACT_ATOMS: atom_id res chain seq x y z
N MET A 1 -12.19 -15.95 -2.29
CA MET A 1 -10.88 -15.26 -2.41
C MET A 1 -10.95 -14.39 -3.64
N LEU A 2 -10.36 -13.20 -3.62
CA LEU A 2 -10.28 -12.37 -4.82
C LEU A 2 -9.41 -13.09 -5.87
N ASP A 3 -9.85 -13.11 -7.12
CA ASP A 3 -9.08 -13.66 -8.25
C ASP A 3 -8.98 -12.66 -9.42
N ASP A 4 -7.99 -12.87 -10.29
CA ASP A 4 -7.73 -12.01 -11.47
C ASP A 4 -8.92 -11.93 -12.43
N ALA A 5 -9.70 -13.01 -12.55
CA ALA A 5 -10.85 -13.09 -13.45
C ALA A 5 -12.03 -12.24 -12.94
N GLN A 6 -12.23 -12.15 -11.63
CA GLN A 6 -13.20 -11.25 -11.00
C GLN A 6 -12.83 -9.79 -11.28
N VAL A 7 -11.57 -9.40 -11.07
CA VAL A 7 -11.11 -8.03 -11.34
C VAL A 7 -11.28 -7.68 -12.82
N THR A 8 -10.87 -8.58 -13.72
CA THR A 8 -10.97 -8.37 -15.17
C THR A 8 -12.42 -8.28 -15.64
N ARG A 9 -13.33 -9.11 -15.09
CA ARG A 9 -14.77 -9.02 -15.40
C ARG A 9 -15.37 -7.70 -14.94
N THR A 10 -15.01 -7.20 -13.76
CA THR A 10 -15.48 -5.90 -13.27
C THR A 10 -15.00 -4.75 -14.16
N LEU A 11 -13.75 -4.80 -14.63
CA LEU A 11 -13.24 -3.83 -15.61
C LEU A 11 -13.95 -3.93 -16.96
N ALA A 12 -14.18 -5.15 -17.46
CA ALA A 12 -14.90 -5.37 -18.71
C ALA A 12 -16.36 -4.87 -18.66
N ALA A 13 -17.03 -5.02 -17.51
CA ALA A 13 -18.37 -4.46 -17.28
C ALA A 13 -18.40 -2.91 -17.33
N ARG A 14 -17.25 -2.26 -17.11
CA ARG A 14 -17.05 -0.82 -17.28
C ARG A 14 -16.59 -0.44 -18.70
N GLY A 15 -16.53 -1.40 -19.62
CA GLY A 15 -16.03 -1.21 -20.99
C GLY A 15 -14.51 -1.08 -21.09
N ILE A 16 -13.77 -1.53 -20.07
CA ILE A 16 -12.32 -1.36 -20.00
C ILE A 16 -11.61 -2.69 -20.18
N VAL A 17 -10.73 -2.76 -21.17
CA VAL A 17 -9.85 -3.92 -21.40
C VAL A 17 -8.46 -3.57 -20.87
N PRO A 18 -7.98 -4.23 -19.79
CA PRO A 18 -6.71 -3.88 -19.19
C PRO A 18 -5.54 -4.25 -20.11
N ASP A 19 -4.56 -3.37 -20.24
CA ASP A 19 -3.30 -3.63 -20.97
C ASP A 19 -2.36 -4.59 -20.20
N ALA A 20 -1.18 -4.88 -20.76
CA ALA A 20 -0.22 -5.80 -20.13
C ALA A 20 0.28 -5.32 -18.76
N ASN A 21 0.55 -4.03 -18.60
CA ASN A 21 1.03 -3.43 -17.36
C ASN A 21 -0.09 -3.41 -16.30
N GLN A 22 -1.31 -3.13 -16.72
CA GLN A 22 -2.51 -3.19 -15.88
C GLN A 22 -2.79 -4.60 -15.40
N ARG A 23 -2.64 -5.62 -16.26
CA ARG A 23 -2.77 -7.02 -15.85
C ARG A 23 -1.69 -7.43 -14.84
N GLU A 24 -0.45 -6.96 -15.00
CA GLU A 24 0.61 -7.21 -14.01
C GLU A 24 0.29 -6.55 -12.65
N ALA A 25 -0.20 -5.30 -12.67
CA ALA A 25 -0.64 -4.61 -11.47
C ALA A 25 -1.80 -5.33 -10.77
N ILE A 26 -2.79 -5.80 -11.53
CA ILE A 26 -3.91 -6.60 -11.01
C ILE A 26 -3.37 -7.87 -10.34
N ALA A 27 -2.50 -8.62 -11.01
CA ALA A 27 -1.95 -9.86 -10.48
C ALA A 27 -1.15 -9.64 -9.18
N ALA A 28 -0.39 -8.54 -9.10
CA ALA A 28 0.32 -8.15 -7.88
C ALA A 28 -0.65 -7.87 -6.71
N LEU A 29 -1.71 -7.10 -6.97
CA LEU A 29 -2.72 -6.75 -5.95
C LEU A 29 -3.56 -7.96 -5.53
N VAL A 30 -3.94 -8.83 -6.46
CA VAL A 30 -4.63 -10.10 -6.16
C VAL A 30 -3.74 -11.00 -5.31
N THR A 31 -2.45 -11.12 -5.64
CA THR A 31 -1.48 -11.89 -4.83
C THR A 31 -1.36 -11.34 -3.41
N LEU A 32 -1.27 -10.01 -3.27
CA LEU A 32 -1.23 -9.32 -1.97
C LEU A 32 -2.43 -9.68 -1.09
N LEU A 33 -3.64 -9.67 -1.67
CA LEU A 33 -4.89 -9.94 -0.95
C LEU A 33 -5.19 -11.44 -0.77
N GLY A 34 -4.67 -12.28 -1.67
CA GLY A 34 -4.81 -13.73 -1.66
C GLY A 34 -3.89 -14.45 -0.67
N ALA A 35 -2.84 -13.79 -0.17
CA ALA A 35 -1.90 -14.32 0.83
C ALA A 35 -2.52 -14.44 2.24
N ASN A 36 -3.72 -15.01 2.35
CA ASN A 36 -4.36 -15.39 3.61
C ASN A 36 -3.98 -16.84 3.96
N GLY A 37 -2.74 -17.05 4.42
CA GLY A 37 -2.30 -18.30 5.01
C GLY A 37 -1.58 -18.04 6.34
N PRO A 38 -1.70 -18.92 7.35
CA PRO A 38 -0.98 -18.77 8.60
C PRO A 38 0.52 -18.78 8.31
N ARG A 39 1.17 -17.67 8.69
CA ARG A 39 2.62 -17.42 8.82
C ARG A 39 3.49 -18.67 8.56
N ALA A 40 3.75 -18.96 7.28
CA ALA A 40 4.77 -19.92 6.92
C ALA A 40 6.11 -19.30 7.33
N ARG A 41 6.73 -19.88 8.36
CA ARG A 41 8.03 -19.51 8.95
C ARG A 41 9.22 -19.74 8.01
N SER A 42 9.01 -19.74 6.69
CA SER A 42 10.10 -19.83 5.73
C SER A 42 10.62 -18.42 5.42
N ALA A 43 11.84 -18.14 5.86
CA ALA A 43 12.55 -16.89 5.59
C ALA A 43 12.79 -16.60 4.09
N ALA A 44 12.42 -17.53 3.20
CA ALA A 44 12.59 -17.41 1.75
C ALA A 44 11.40 -16.75 1.01
N THR A 45 10.19 -16.75 1.59
CA THR A 45 8.97 -16.23 0.93
C THR A 45 8.02 -15.60 1.95
N ALA A 46 8.47 -14.51 2.58
CA ALA A 46 7.56 -13.66 3.35
C ALA A 46 6.44 -13.16 2.40
N PRO A 47 5.16 -13.29 2.78
CA PRO A 47 4.06 -12.81 1.95
C PRO A 47 4.25 -11.32 1.68
N HIS A 48 4.07 -10.91 0.43
CA HIS A 48 4.16 -9.51 0.03
C HIS A 48 3.30 -8.66 0.96
N GLN A 49 3.89 -7.68 1.65
CA GLN A 49 3.17 -6.80 2.57
C GLN A 49 2.75 -5.49 1.91
N GLY A 50 3.19 -5.24 0.68
CA GLY A 50 2.66 -4.15 -0.11
C GLY A 50 2.96 -4.19 -1.61
N VAL A 51 2.24 -3.32 -2.32
CA VAL A 51 2.35 -3.09 -3.76
C VAL A 51 2.45 -1.58 -4.01
N TYR A 52 3.43 -1.17 -4.80
CA TYR A 52 3.58 0.20 -5.26
C TYR A 52 3.22 0.32 -6.74
N CYS A 53 2.10 0.97 -7.03
CA CYS A 53 1.63 1.27 -8.38
C CYS A 53 2.11 2.66 -8.79
N HIS A 54 3.03 2.74 -9.76
CA HIS A 54 3.61 4.02 -10.19
C HIS A 54 3.58 4.18 -11.71
N GLY A 55 3.50 5.42 -12.20
CA GLY A 55 3.40 5.68 -13.64
C GLY A 55 2.82 7.05 -13.98
N LEU A 56 2.91 7.44 -15.25
CA LEU A 56 2.43 8.77 -15.70
C LEU A 56 0.92 8.98 -15.44
N PRO A 57 0.46 10.24 -15.33
CA PRO A 57 -0.98 10.55 -15.31
C PRO A 57 -1.73 9.89 -16.48
N GLY A 58 -2.99 9.50 -16.25
CA GLY A 58 -3.83 8.90 -17.30
C GLY A 58 -3.63 7.41 -17.58
N ARG A 59 -2.70 6.72 -16.91
CA ARG A 59 -2.41 5.27 -17.15
C ARG A 59 -3.30 4.28 -16.39
N GLY A 60 -4.36 4.74 -15.74
CA GLY A 60 -5.33 3.87 -15.06
C GLY A 60 -4.86 3.26 -13.72
N LYS A 61 -3.85 3.85 -13.06
CA LYS A 61 -3.39 3.41 -11.72
C LYS A 61 -4.53 3.39 -10.70
N SER A 62 -5.22 4.52 -10.57
CA SER A 62 -6.35 4.66 -9.66
C SER A 62 -7.43 3.66 -10.05
N LEU A 63 -7.82 3.58 -11.32
CA LEU A 63 -8.83 2.61 -11.79
C LEU A 63 -8.56 1.17 -11.35
N VAL A 64 -7.33 0.67 -11.54
CA VAL A 64 -6.96 -0.70 -11.13
C VAL A 64 -7.04 -0.86 -9.61
N VAL A 65 -6.50 0.10 -8.87
CA VAL A 65 -6.53 0.08 -7.39
C VAL A 65 -7.95 0.24 -6.86
N ASP A 66 -8.78 1.09 -7.45
CA ASP A 66 -10.20 1.29 -7.15
C ASP A 66 -10.94 -0.03 -7.28
N THR A 67 -10.76 -0.72 -8.41
CA THR A 67 -11.46 -1.97 -8.69
C THR A 67 -11.07 -3.06 -7.68
N VAL A 68 -9.78 -3.20 -7.39
CA VAL A 68 -9.33 -4.18 -6.39
C VAL A 68 -9.77 -3.78 -4.98
N PHE A 69 -9.70 -2.49 -4.64
CA PHE A 69 -10.13 -1.98 -3.36
C PHE A 69 -11.61 -2.26 -3.14
N GLU A 70 -12.48 -2.01 -4.12
CA GLU A 70 -13.91 -2.31 -4.06
C GLU A 70 -14.18 -3.79 -3.81
N LEU A 71 -13.50 -4.68 -4.53
CA LEU A 71 -13.68 -6.13 -4.43
C LEU A 71 -13.08 -6.76 -3.16
N ALA A 72 -12.16 -6.07 -2.47
CA ALA A 72 -11.59 -6.55 -1.22
C ALA A 72 -12.64 -6.62 -0.09
N THR A 73 -12.81 -7.79 0.52
CA THR A 73 -13.81 -8.03 1.58
C THR A 73 -13.28 -7.82 3.01
N CYS A 74 -12.02 -7.40 3.15
CA CYS A 74 -11.39 -7.14 4.44
C CYS A 74 -11.68 -5.73 4.97
N ARG A 75 -11.39 -5.49 6.26
CA ARG A 75 -11.42 -4.13 6.81
C ARG A 75 -10.35 -3.29 6.11
N LYS A 76 -10.79 -2.31 5.33
CA LYS A 76 -9.95 -1.56 4.40
C LYS A 76 -10.11 -0.06 4.59
N ARG A 77 -9.04 0.68 4.39
CA ARG A 77 -9.04 2.15 4.45
C ARG A 77 -8.26 2.70 3.26
N ARG A 78 -8.75 3.81 2.72
CA ARG A 78 -8.13 4.53 1.61
C ARG A 78 -8.20 6.02 1.83
N LEU A 79 -7.11 6.72 1.55
CA LEU A 79 -6.97 8.17 1.73
C LEU A 79 -5.78 8.71 0.93
N HIS A 80 -5.78 10.02 0.69
CA HIS A 80 -4.61 10.67 0.13
C HIS A 80 -3.49 10.78 1.17
N PHE A 81 -2.23 10.72 0.73
CA PHE A 81 -1.08 10.74 1.63
C PHE A 81 -1.01 12.01 2.51
N HIS A 82 -1.41 13.18 1.98
CA HIS A 82 -1.43 14.42 2.75
C HIS A 82 -2.51 14.42 3.86
N GLU A 83 -3.67 13.79 3.61
CA GLU A 83 -4.72 13.62 4.62
C GLU A 83 -4.24 12.72 5.77
N PHE A 84 -3.49 11.67 5.42
CA PHE A 84 -2.83 10.81 6.39
C PHE A 84 -1.87 11.60 7.28
N LEU A 85 -0.96 12.38 6.69
CA LEU A 85 0.01 13.18 7.47
C LEU A 85 -0.72 14.13 8.42
N ARG A 86 -1.78 14.80 7.94
CA ARG A 86 -2.61 15.70 8.75
C ARG A 86 -3.31 14.97 9.90
N GLU A 87 -3.83 13.76 9.69
CA GLU A 87 -4.41 12.95 10.75
C GLU A 87 -3.38 12.49 11.78
N MET A 88 -2.24 11.98 11.32
CA MET A 88 -1.16 11.53 12.18
C MET A 88 -0.65 12.67 13.05
N ASN A 89 -0.35 13.82 12.45
CA ASN A 89 0.13 14.99 13.17
C ASN A 89 -0.88 15.47 14.23
N ARG A 90 -2.18 15.50 13.93
CA ARG A 90 -3.22 15.84 14.93
C ARG A 90 -3.24 14.88 16.12
N ARG A 91 -3.12 13.57 15.87
CA ARG A 91 -3.07 12.56 16.94
C ARG A 91 -1.77 12.66 17.75
N LEU A 92 -0.64 12.86 17.06
CA LEU A 92 0.66 13.12 17.66
C LEU A 92 0.74 14.47 18.36
N VAL A 93 -0.26 15.35 18.31
CA VAL A 93 -0.30 16.53 19.19
C VAL A 93 -1.05 16.19 20.49
N SER A 94 -2.08 15.35 20.38
CA SER A 94 -2.99 15.02 21.49
C SER A 94 -2.50 13.86 22.36
N GLU A 95 -1.65 12.98 21.82
CA GLU A 95 -1.08 11.84 22.55
C GLU A 95 -0.06 12.32 23.59
N PRO A 96 -0.05 11.84 24.84
CA PRO A 96 0.99 12.19 25.80
C PRO A 96 2.41 11.87 25.29
N SER A 97 3.39 12.65 25.74
CA SER A 97 4.80 12.33 25.48
C SER A 97 5.19 11.01 26.15
N GLY A 98 5.91 10.16 25.42
CA GLY A 98 6.39 8.87 25.90
C GLY A 98 7.39 8.26 24.91
N ASP A 99 8.04 7.18 25.31
CA ASP A 99 9.21 6.61 24.61
C ASP A 99 8.94 6.23 23.13
N ASP A 100 7.74 5.74 22.80
CA ASP A 100 7.34 5.43 21.42
C ASP A 100 5.94 5.98 21.09
N ARG A 101 5.81 7.30 21.24
CA ARG A 101 4.56 8.05 20.94
C ARG A 101 4.05 7.76 19.53
N LEU A 102 4.95 7.76 18.53
CA LEU A 102 4.58 7.52 17.14
C LEU A 102 4.11 6.08 16.91
N GLY A 103 4.75 5.09 17.53
CA GLY A 103 4.27 3.70 17.47
C GLY A 103 2.92 3.52 18.17
N SER A 104 2.68 4.19 19.30
CA SER A 104 1.36 4.18 19.99
C SER A 104 0.26 4.69 19.06
N VAL A 105 0.44 5.92 18.54
CA VAL A 105 -0.52 6.54 17.62
C VAL A 105 -0.73 5.68 16.37
N SER A 106 0.35 5.11 15.81
CA SER A 106 0.27 4.25 14.62
C SER A 106 -0.55 3.00 14.90
N ARG A 107 -0.38 2.34 16.06
CA ARG A 107 -1.17 1.16 16.45
C ARG A 107 -2.65 1.48 16.58
N GLN A 108 -2.97 2.61 17.23
CA GLN A 108 -4.35 3.07 17.36
C GLN A 108 -4.96 3.48 16.01
N TRP A 109 -4.17 4.08 15.12
CA TRP A 109 -4.62 4.49 13.79
C TRP A 109 -4.89 3.29 12.88
N LEU A 110 -4.06 2.26 12.98
CA LEU A 110 -4.14 1.01 12.21
C LEU A 110 -5.11 0.00 12.81
N ASP A 111 -5.74 0.29 13.95
CA ASP A 111 -6.58 -0.69 14.63
C ASP A 111 -7.70 -1.18 13.72
N GLY A 112 -7.76 -2.51 13.58
CA GLY A 112 -8.67 -3.20 12.69
C GLY A 112 -8.41 -3.06 11.18
N ILE A 113 -7.45 -2.25 10.72
CA ILE A 113 -7.18 -2.05 9.29
C ILE A 113 -6.31 -3.21 8.75
N GLN A 114 -6.87 -3.99 7.83
CA GLN A 114 -6.20 -5.11 7.16
C GLN A 114 -5.61 -4.73 5.80
N LEU A 115 -6.23 -3.75 5.12
CA LEU A 115 -5.76 -3.19 3.85
C LEU A 115 -5.75 -1.67 3.91
N LEU A 116 -4.62 -1.06 3.61
CA LEU A 116 -4.43 0.38 3.57
C LEU A 116 -3.96 0.81 2.18
N CYS A 117 -4.72 1.69 1.54
CA CYS A 117 -4.37 2.27 0.25
C CYS A 117 -4.05 3.75 0.43
N PHE A 118 -2.82 4.16 0.11
CA PHE A 118 -2.46 5.57 0.00
C PHE A 118 -2.48 6.00 -1.45
N ASP A 119 -3.30 7.01 -1.75
CA ASP A 119 -3.24 7.68 -3.04
C ASP A 119 -2.28 8.87 -3.01
N GLU A 120 -1.72 9.15 -4.18
CA GLU A 120 -0.83 10.31 -4.41
C GLU A 120 0.32 10.33 -3.40
N PHE A 121 1.00 9.19 -3.27
CA PHE A 121 2.13 9.06 -2.36
C PHE A 121 3.31 9.91 -2.83
N HIS A 122 3.59 10.96 -2.05
CA HIS A 122 4.67 11.89 -2.26
C HIS A 122 5.21 12.36 -0.89
N VAL A 123 6.47 12.05 -0.59
CA VAL A 123 7.14 12.52 0.63
C VAL A 123 7.89 13.80 0.29
N HIS A 124 7.61 14.88 1.04
CA HIS A 124 8.16 16.20 0.75
C HIS A 124 9.41 16.54 1.56
N ASP A 125 9.54 16.01 2.78
CA ASP A 125 10.68 16.30 3.66
C ASP A 125 11.18 15.06 4.45
N ILE A 126 12.26 15.28 5.22
CA ILE A 126 12.90 14.23 6.03
C ILE A 126 12.03 13.81 7.22
N ALA A 127 11.22 14.72 7.77
CA ALA A 127 10.35 14.44 8.91
C ALA A 127 9.19 13.50 8.50
N ASP A 128 8.55 13.78 7.36
CA ASP A 128 7.54 12.93 6.74
C ASP A 128 8.11 11.54 6.42
N ALA A 129 9.36 11.50 5.92
CA ALA A 129 10.05 10.24 5.66
C ALA A 129 10.23 9.42 6.95
N PHE A 130 10.65 10.05 8.05
CA PHE A 130 10.80 9.39 9.35
C PHE A 130 9.46 8.90 9.89
N LEU A 131 8.42 9.75 9.84
CA LEU A 131 7.07 9.41 10.27
C LEU A 131 6.56 8.19 9.50
N MET A 132 6.65 8.24 8.17
CA MET A 132 6.21 7.15 7.30
C MET A 132 7.03 5.87 7.55
N GLY A 133 8.35 5.96 7.72
CA GLY A 133 9.19 4.79 8.05
C GLY A 133 8.71 4.06 9.31
N ARG A 134 8.52 4.80 10.41
CA ARG A 134 8.04 4.22 11.68
C ARG A 134 6.59 3.72 11.60
N PHE A 135 5.74 4.42 10.85
CA PHE A 135 4.36 3.98 10.59
C PHE A 135 4.33 2.65 9.82
N LEU A 136 5.15 2.51 8.77
CA LEU A 136 5.28 1.27 8.00
C LEU A 136 5.77 0.11 8.87
N ASP A 137 6.76 0.34 9.73
CA ASP A 137 7.23 -0.70 10.67
C ASP A 137 6.08 -1.23 11.55
N THR A 138 5.24 -0.32 12.02
CA THR A 138 4.07 -0.68 12.85
C THR A 138 3.04 -1.44 12.03
N ALA A 139 2.71 -0.97 10.82
CA ALA A 139 1.77 -1.62 9.92
C ALA A 139 2.22 -3.04 9.53
N ILE A 140 3.50 -3.22 9.23
CA ILE A 140 4.13 -4.51 8.96
C ILE A 140 4.00 -5.45 10.16
N GLY A 141 4.29 -4.95 11.37
CA GLY A 141 4.19 -5.71 12.61
C GLY A 141 2.76 -6.17 12.91
N LEU A 142 1.76 -5.37 12.54
CA LEU A 142 0.33 -5.68 12.65
C LEU A 142 -0.21 -6.54 11.50
N GLY A 143 0.58 -6.77 10.45
CA GLY A 143 0.17 -7.53 9.26
C GLY A 143 -0.78 -6.76 8.33
N THR A 144 -0.83 -5.43 8.44
CA THR A 144 -1.59 -4.58 7.52
C THR A 144 -0.94 -4.61 6.13
N ARG A 145 -1.74 -4.89 5.09
CA ARG A 145 -1.30 -4.85 3.70
C ARG A 145 -1.38 -3.44 3.16
N ILE A 146 -0.37 -2.98 2.42
CA ILE A 146 -0.27 -1.59 1.98
C ILE A 146 -0.20 -1.49 0.47
N VAL A 147 -1.04 -0.63 -0.11
CA VAL A 147 -0.99 -0.27 -1.52
C VAL A 147 -0.67 1.22 -1.63
N LEU A 148 0.27 1.56 -2.50
CA LEU A 148 0.66 2.94 -2.76
C LEU A 148 0.40 3.27 -4.23
N THR A 149 -0.20 4.42 -4.53
CA THR A 149 -0.27 4.97 -5.89
C THR A 149 0.55 6.26 -6.00
N SER A 150 1.34 6.42 -7.06
CA SER A 150 2.08 7.66 -7.32
C SER A 150 2.20 7.96 -8.81
N THR A 151 2.21 9.24 -9.15
CA THR A 151 2.46 9.73 -10.51
C THR A 151 3.95 9.83 -10.85
N MET A 152 4.82 9.74 -9.84
CA MET A 152 6.28 9.83 -10.02
C MET A 152 6.92 8.44 -10.20
N ARG A 153 7.92 8.37 -11.08
CA ARG A 153 8.71 7.14 -11.28
C ARG A 153 9.59 6.86 -10.05
N ARG A 154 9.67 5.58 -9.66
CA ARG A 154 10.33 4.94 -8.50
C ARG A 154 11.58 5.57 -7.85
N LYS A 155 12.34 6.46 -8.50
CA LYS A 155 13.69 6.86 -8.03
C LYS A 155 13.73 7.82 -6.82
N ALA A 156 12.62 8.42 -6.36
CA ALA A 156 12.72 9.54 -5.41
C ALA A 156 11.75 9.53 -4.21
N CYS A 157 10.90 8.52 -4.02
CA CYS A 157 9.71 8.73 -3.19
C CYS A 157 9.89 8.51 -1.68
N CYS A 158 10.84 7.69 -1.21
CA CYS A 158 11.15 7.56 0.23
C CYS A 158 12.46 6.80 0.46
N PRO A 159 13.47 7.36 1.17
CA PRO A 159 14.77 6.71 1.39
C PRO A 159 14.79 5.73 2.58
N THR A 160 13.64 5.39 3.19
CA THR A 160 13.64 4.57 4.41
C THR A 160 13.82 3.07 4.14
N ARG A 161 14.49 2.38 5.07
CA ARG A 161 14.72 0.94 5.02
C ARG A 161 13.40 0.16 5.03
N SER A 162 12.43 0.60 5.83
CA SER A 162 11.09 0.00 5.94
C SER A 162 10.35 0.06 4.61
N PHE A 163 10.35 1.23 3.96
CA PHE A 163 9.77 1.38 2.62
C PHE A 163 10.46 0.47 1.60
N THR A 164 11.79 0.41 1.62
CA THR A 164 12.56 -0.44 0.71
C THR A 164 12.23 -1.92 0.89
N ASN A 165 12.07 -2.38 2.13
CA ASN A 165 11.78 -3.77 2.43
C ASN A 165 10.37 -4.20 1.99
N VAL A 166 9.39 -3.29 2.02
CA VAL A 166 8.01 -3.56 1.62
C VAL A 166 7.82 -3.45 0.10
N PHE A 167 8.35 -2.41 -0.52
CA PHE A 167 8.00 -2.05 -1.90
C PHE A 167 9.13 -2.25 -2.92
N CYS A 168 10.38 -2.43 -2.48
CA CYS A 168 11.55 -2.38 -3.38
C CYS A 168 12.36 -3.69 -3.49
N ARG A 169 11.88 -4.82 -2.95
CA ARG A 169 12.60 -6.09 -3.04
C ARG A 169 12.73 -6.58 -4.50
N PRO A 170 13.95 -6.91 -4.97
CA PRO A 170 14.25 -7.16 -6.39
C PRO A 170 13.60 -8.43 -6.97
N SER A 171 13.12 -9.36 -6.15
CA SER A 171 12.51 -10.62 -6.57
C SER A 171 10.97 -10.62 -6.53
N SER A 172 10.32 -9.47 -6.32
CA SER A 172 8.91 -9.41 -5.94
C SER A 172 8.03 -8.61 -6.91
N ARG A 173 6.82 -9.12 -7.19
CA ARG A 173 5.72 -8.41 -7.89
C ARG A 173 5.22 -7.15 -7.15
N SER A 174 5.92 -6.69 -6.12
CA SER A 174 5.55 -5.57 -5.25
C SER A 174 5.72 -4.20 -5.89
N ASN A 175 6.27 -4.12 -7.12
CA ASN A 175 6.46 -2.88 -7.85
C ASN A 175 5.78 -2.96 -9.22
N ALA A 176 4.56 -2.44 -9.31
CA ALA A 176 3.75 -2.45 -10.53
C ALA A 176 3.93 -1.13 -11.29
N ALA A 177 4.69 -1.17 -12.38
CA ALA A 177 4.89 -0.02 -13.25
C ALA A 177 3.77 0.06 -14.29
N LEU A 178 3.04 1.17 -14.31
CA LEU A 178 2.01 1.46 -15.31
C LEU A 178 2.57 2.53 -16.27
N ALA A 179 3.33 2.08 -17.27
CA ALA A 179 3.94 2.93 -18.29
C ALA A 179 2.99 3.15 -19.48
#